data_AF-A0A936CT51-F1
#
_entry.id   AF-A0A936CT51-F1
#
_cell.length_a   1.000
_cell.length_b   1.000
_cell.length_c   1.000
_cell.angle_alpha   90.00
_cell.angle_beta   90.00
_cell.angle_gamma   90.00
#
_symmetry.space_group_name_H-M   'P 1'
#
loop_
_entity.id
_entity.type
_entity.pdbx_description
1 polymer ?
#
loop_
_entity_poly.entity_id
_entity_poly.type
_entity_poly.pdbx_seq_one_letter_code
_entity_poly.pdbx_strand_id
1 'polypeptide(L)'
;MTPSFVLARLCLTSGEALVVTVRRVVFSPDGRRLATAGNDKTARVWDAVSGCELAWLVHDGAVQSVVFSPDGQRLATAGNDRTVRVWDAASGRELARLAHDDEVLDVVFNPDGSRLASIIANKIVQVNCWRTEDLIAEAFKRLPRNLTCEEWQQYVGEELAYRATCPNLPIPKD
;
A
#
# COMPACT_ATOMS: atom_id res chain seq x y z
N MET A 1 -27.03 27.05 10.93
CA MET A 1 -26.34 26.30 9.87
C MET A 1 -25.90 24.98 10.45
N THR A 2 -26.61 23.90 10.15
CA THR A 2 -26.15 22.55 10.47
C THR A 2 -25.17 22.14 9.39
N PRO A 3 -23.92 21.75 9.70
CA PRO A 3 -23.05 21.21 8.67
C PRO A 3 -23.70 19.95 8.14
N SER A 4 -24.02 19.95 6.84
CA SER A 4 -24.49 18.77 6.14
C SER A 4 -23.32 17.79 6.09
N PHE A 5 -23.32 16.80 6.96
CA PHE A 5 -22.38 15.69 6.88
C PHE A 5 -22.76 14.87 5.65
N VAL A 6 -22.06 15.09 4.54
CA VAL A 6 -22.15 14.21 3.38
C VAL A 6 -21.56 12.86 3.82
N LEU A 7 -22.43 11.94 4.22
CA LEU A 7 -22.11 10.51 4.19
C LEU A 7 -21.93 10.15 2.72
N ALA A 8 -20.68 10.20 2.23
CA ALA A 8 -20.35 9.56 0.97
C ALA A 8 -20.71 8.07 1.12
N ARG A 9 -21.87 7.67 0.59
CA ARG A 9 -22.16 6.25 0.35
C ARG A 9 -21.20 5.83 -0.75
N LEU A 10 -20.09 5.22 -0.36
CA LEU A 10 -19.22 4.52 -1.30
C LEU A 10 -20.06 3.41 -1.95
N CYS A 11 -20.48 3.64 -3.19
CA CYS A 11 -21.28 2.68 -3.92
C CYS A 11 -20.36 1.57 -4.42
N LEU A 12 -20.27 0.48 -3.66
CA LEU A 12 -19.42 -0.67 -4.01
C LEU A 12 -20.07 -1.60 -5.05
N THR A 13 -21.24 -1.25 -5.59
CA THR A 13 -22.01 -2.15 -6.46
C THR A 13 -21.65 -1.96 -7.93
N SER A 14 -21.06 -2.99 -8.54
CA SER A 14 -21.13 -3.19 -10.00
C SER A 14 -22.38 -4.01 -10.33
N GLY A 15 -23.48 -3.36 -10.70
CA GLY A 15 -24.55 -3.87 -11.58
C GLY A 15 -25.35 -5.15 -11.27
N GLU A 16 -24.84 -6.10 -10.50
CA GLU A 16 -25.49 -7.35 -10.11
C GLU A 16 -25.28 -7.56 -8.62
N ALA A 17 -26.23 -8.23 -7.97
CA ALA A 17 -26.35 -8.37 -6.53
C ALA A 17 -25.24 -9.24 -5.89
N LEU A 18 -23.97 -8.86 -6.03
CA LEU A 18 -22.88 -9.29 -5.17
C LEU A 18 -22.80 -8.29 -4.02
N VAL A 19 -23.28 -8.72 -2.84
CA VAL A 19 -23.01 -8.01 -1.59
C VAL A 19 -21.51 -8.05 -1.35
N VAL A 20 -20.80 -6.98 -1.71
CA VAL A 20 -19.37 -6.85 -1.42
C VAL A 20 -19.23 -6.59 0.07
N THR A 21 -18.72 -7.58 0.81
CA THR A 21 -18.39 -7.39 2.23
C THR A 21 -17.10 -6.58 2.33
N VAL A 22 -17.20 -5.41 2.94
CA VAL A 22 -16.03 -4.63 3.39
C VAL A 22 -15.53 -5.20 4.71
N ARG A 23 -14.25 -5.55 4.77
CA ARG A 23 -13.61 -6.08 5.98
C ARG A 23 -13.00 -4.99 6.85
N ARG A 24 -12.52 -3.91 6.24
CA ARG A 24 -11.89 -2.79 6.95
C ARG A 24 -12.12 -1.47 6.21
N VAL A 25 -12.16 -0.39 6.98
CA VAL A 25 -12.16 0.99 6.51
C VAL A 25 -11.18 1.80 7.37
N VAL A 26 -10.37 2.66 6.74
CA VAL A 26 -9.38 3.51 7.41
C VAL A 26 -9.32 4.89 6.76
N PHE A 27 -9.23 5.94 7.57
CA PHE A 27 -8.84 7.25 7.07
C PHE A 27 -7.31 7.34 6.96
N SER A 28 -6.85 8.13 6.00
CA SER A 28 -5.50 8.65 5.98
C SER A 28 -5.26 9.61 7.17
N PRO A 29 -4.00 9.81 7.61
CA PRO A 29 -3.69 10.64 8.78
C PRO A 29 -4.18 12.09 8.66
N ASP A 30 -4.20 12.64 7.44
CA ASP A 30 -4.71 13.99 7.16
C ASP A 30 -6.24 14.04 6.96
N GLY A 31 -6.91 12.89 7.00
CA GLY A 31 -8.35 12.73 6.81
C GLY A 31 -8.85 12.94 5.39
N ARG A 32 -7.97 13.20 4.40
CA ARG A 32 -8.38 13.56 3.03
C ARG A 32 -8.72 12.36 2.17
N ARG A 33 -8.16 11.20 2.49
CA ARG A 33 -8.44 9.93 1.82
C ARG A 33 -9.04 8.91 2.76
N LEU A 34 -9.89 8.06 2.20
CA LEU A 34 -10.45 6.87 2.83
C LEU A 34 -9.94 5.65 2.07
N ALA A 35 -9.62 4.57 2.75
CA ALA A 35 -9.31 3.30 2.11
C ALA A 35 -10.13 2.16 2.71
N THR A 36 -10.49 1.16 1.90
CA THR A 36 -11.16 -0.06 2.37
C THR A 36 -10.46 -1.30 1.85
N ALA A 37 -10.75 -2.42 2.51
CA ALA A 37 -10.38 -3.77 2.09
C ALA A 37 -11.66 -4.61 1.93
N GLY A 38 -11.76 -5.39 0.85
CA GLY A 38 -12.97 -6.11 0.46
C GLY A 38 -12.78 -7.60 0.15
N ASN A 39 -13.88 -8.35 0.27
CA ASN A 39 -13.98 -9.73 -0.21
C ASN A 39 -13.95 -9.85 -1.74
N ASP A 40 -14.16 -8.76 -2.46
CA ASP A 40 -14.03 -8.67 -3.92
C ASP A 40 -12.56 -8.70 -4.39
N LYS A 41 -11.63 -8.99 -3.47
CA LYS A 41 -10.18 -9.04 -3.70
C LYS A 41 -9.59 -7.67 -4.02
N THR A 42 -10.28 -6.60 -3.64
CA THR A 42 -9.79 -5.24 -3.84
C THR A 42 -9.58 -4.54 -2.51
N ALA A 43 -8.55 -3.68 -2.49
CA ALA A 43 -8.57 -2.51 -1.66
C ALA A 43 -8.79 -1.29 -2.56
N ARG A 44 -9.53 -0.30 -2.07
CA ARG A 44 -9.85 0.90 -2.84
C ARG A 44 -9.56 2.13 -2.01
N VAL A 45 -9.21 3.21 -2.69
CA VAL A 45 -8.91 4.51 -2.09
C VAL A 45 -9.84 5.54 -2.68
N TRP A 46 -10.41 6.39 -1.84
CA TRP A 46 -11.28 7.49 -2.24
C TRP A 46 -10.80 8.80 -1.67
N ASP A 47 -11.11 9.88 -2.37
CA ASP A 47 -11.11 11.21 -1.79
C ASP A 47 -12.30 11.31 -0.83
N ALA A 48 -12.03 11.65 0.43
CA ALA A 48 -13.02 11.64 1.50
C ALA A 48 -14.03 12.79 1.40
N VAL A 49 -13.71 13.85 0.65
CA VAL A 49 -14.56 15.04 0.52
C VAL A 49 -15.54 14.88 -0.64
N SER A 50 -15.04 14.50 -1.81
CA SER A 50 -15.81 14.31 -3.04
C SER A 50 -16.45 12.93 -3.16
N GLY A 51 -15.87 11.91 -2.50
CA GLY A 51 -16.26 10.51 -2.67
C GLY A 51 -15.76 9.88 -3.96
N CYS A 52 -14.90 10.57 -4.73
CA CYS A 52 -14.32 10.02 -5.95
C CYS A 52 -13.33 8.89 -5.65
N GLU A 53 -13.40 7.79 -6.40
CA GLU A 53 -12.40 6.72 -6.32
C GLU A 53 -11.09 7.20 -6.96
N LEU A 54 -10.00 7.10 -6.20
CA LEU A 54 -8.66 7.54 -6.58
C LEU A 54 -7.78 6.36 -7.01
N ALA A 55 -7.93 5.20 -6.39
CA ALA A 55 -7.12 4.03 -6.70
C ALA A 55 -7.87 2.71 -6.46
N TRP A 56 -7.54 1.74 -7.30
CA TRP A 56 -8.03 0.36 -7.24
C TRP A 56 -6.83 -0.57 -7.10
N LEU A 57 -6.73 -1.27 -5.97
CA LEU A 57 -5.59 -2.13 -5.60
C LEU A 57 -6.02 -3.59 -5.64
N VAL A 58 -5.59 -4.32 -6.66
CA VAL A 58 -6.04 -5.71 -6.93
C VAL A 58 -5.17 -6.73 -6.20
N HIS A 59 -5.82 -7.65 -5.50
CA HIS A 59 -5.24 -8.86 -4.92
C HIS A 59 -5.78 -10.12 -5.60
N ASP A 60 -5.09 -11.24 -5.38
CA ASP A 60 -5.50 -12.56 -5.92
C ASP A 60 -6.52 -13.27 -4.99
N GLY A 61 -6.76 -12.71 -3.81
CA GLY A 61 -7.66 -13.19 -2.77
C GLY A 61 -8.27 -12.04 -1.97
N ALA A 62 -9.22 -12.36 -1.07
CA ALA A 62 -9.90 -11.35 -0.25
C ALA A 62 -8.90 -10.51 0.55
N VAL A 63 -9.10 -9.19 0.57
CA VAL A 63 -8.27 -8.28 1.35
C VAL A 63 -8.87 -8.17 2.75
N GLN A 64 -8.07 -8.53 3.76
CA GLN A 64 -8.45 -8.57 5.18
C GLN A 64 -8.16 -7.24 5.87
N SER A 65 -7.06 -6.61 5.50
CA SER A 65 -6.56 -5.42 6.15
C SER A 65 -6.01 -4.42 5.13
N VAL A 66 -6.16 -3.16 5.49
CA VAL A 66 -5.64 -1.98 4.81
C VAL A 66 -5.29 -0.94 5.88
N VAL A 67 -4.15 -0.26 5.73
CA VAL A 67 -3.68 0.75 6.68
C VAL A 67 -2.82 1.77 5.94
N PHE A 68 -2.99 3.06 6.27
CA PHE A 68 -2.08 4.10 5.80
C PHE A 68 -0.81 4.12 6.66
N SER A 69 0.32 4.47 6.04
CA SER A 69 1.50 4.89 6.79
C SER A 69 1.21 6.18 7.57
N PRO A 70 1.92 6.47 8.67
CA PRO A 70 1.74 7.69 9.47
C PRO A 70 1.96 8.99 8.68
N ASP A 71 2.79 8.96 7.64
CA ASP A 71 3.02 10.07 6.70
C ASP A 71 1.91 10.17 5.62
N GLY A 72 1.01 9.18 5.54
CA GLY A 72 -0.06 9.09 4.53
C GLY A 72 0.41 8.79 3.11
N GLN A 73 1.72 8.67 2.84
CA GLN A 73 2.24 8.49 1.48
C GLN A 73 2.12 7.05 0.97
N ARG A 74 1.96 6.09 1.88
CA ARG A 74 1.86 4.67 1.54
C ARG A 74 0.61 4.03 2.13
N LEU A 75 0.20 2.96 1.48
CA LEU A 75 -0.81 2.02 1.98
C LEU A 75 -0.17 0.65 2.12
N ALA A 76 -0.49 -0.06 3.19
CA ALA A 76 -0.21 -1.48 3.30
C ALA A 76 -1.53 -2.24 3.29
N THR A 77 -1.60 -3.33 2.52
CA THR A 77 -2.73 -4.24 2.45
C THR A 77 -2.29 -5.66 2.76
N ALA A 78 -3.20 -6.47 3.29
CA ALA A 78 -2.95 -7.86 3.63
C ALA A 78 -4.19 -8.72 3.39
N GLY A 79 -4.02 -9.97 2.97
CA GLY A 79 -5.17 -10.82 2.66
C GLY A 79 -4.91 -12.31 2.45
N ASN A 80 -5.95 -12.98 1.93
CA ASN A 80 -5.99 -14.43 1.70
C ASN A 80 -5.08 -14.89 0.56
N ASP A 81 -4.55 -13.98 -0.25
CA ASP A 81 -3.49 -14.28 -1.20
C ASP A 81 -2.13 -14.51 -0.53
N ARG A 82 -2.09 -14.50 0.81
CA ARG A 82 -0.91 -14.71 1.64
C ARG A 82 0.16 -13.66 1.40
N THR A 83 -0.26 -12.45 1.03
CA THR A 83 0.67 -11.35 0.82
C THR A 83 0.39 -10.18 1.75
N VAL A 84 1.45 -9.50 2.14
CA VAL A 84 1.40 -8.07 2.49
C VAL A 84 1.90 -7.30 1.28
N ARG A 85 1.15 -6.31 0.82
CA ARG A 85 1.56 -5.43 -0.28
C ARG A 85 1.65 -4.00 0.20
N VAL A 86 2.66 -3.27 -0.28
CA VAL A 86 2.83 -1.85 -0.01
C VAL A 86 2.61 -1.10 -1.31
N TRP A 87 1.83 -0.04 -1.24
CA TRP A 87 1.40 0.77 -2.38
C TRP A 87 1.78 2.21 -2.15
N ASP A 88 2.10 2.90 -3.24
CA ASP A 88 2.09 4.36 -3.27
C ASP A 88 0.64 4.85 -3.19
N ALA A 89 0.33 5.67 -2.19
CA ALA A 89 -1.05 6.03 -1.90
C ALA A 89 -1.62 7.07 -2.89
N ALA A 90 -0.78 7.76 -3.66
CA ALA A 90 -1.20 8.77 -4.63
C ALA A 90 -1.50 8.13 -5.99
N SER A 91 -0.61 7.27 -6.47
CA SER A 91 -0.68 6.62 -7.77
C SER A 91 -1.36 5.25 -7.75
N GLY A 92 -1.46 4.60 -6.58
CA GLY A 92 -1.93 3.22 -6.46
C GLY A 92 -0.94 2.18 -6.98
N ARG A 93 0.32 2.57 -7.28
CA ARG A 93 1.36 1.66 -7.75
C ARG A 93 1.82 0.74 -6.62
N GLU A 94 1.94 -0.56 -6.91
CA GLU A 94 2.55 -1.52 -5.97
C GLU A 94 4.06 -1.24 -5.86
N LEU A 95 4.53 -0.94 -4.64
CA LEU A 95 5.93 -0.68 -4.30
C LEU A 95 6.63 -1.94 -3.81
N ALA A 96 5.92 -2.83 -3.13
CA ALA A 96 6.47 -4.08 -2.62
C ALA A 96 5.41 -5.16 -2.42
N ARG A 97 5.84 -6.42 -2.52
CA ARG A 97 5.05 -7.62 -2.25
C ARG A 97 5.84 -8.57 -1.35
N LEU A 98 5.23 -8.93 -0.23
CA LEU A 98 5.81 -9.78 0.80
C LEU A 98 4.98 -11.04 0.90
N ALA A 99 5.54 -12.19 0.53
CA ALA A 99 4.85 -13.47 0.62
C ALA A 99 4.94 -14.03 2.05
N HIS A 100 3.86 -14.67 2.48
CA HIS A 100 3.74 -15.41 3.72
C HIS A 100 3.31 -16.86 3.43
N ASP A 101 3.57 -17.76 4.38
CA ASP A 101 3.23 -19.18 4.25
C ASP A 101 1.72 -19.45 4.36
N ASP A 102 0.95 -18.52 4.92
CA ASP A 102 -0.49 -18.62 5.15
C ASP A 102 -1.20 -17.26 4.99
N GLU A 103 -2.53 -17.24 5.06
CA GLU A 103 -3.37 -16.05 4.94
C GLU A 103 -2.95 -14.97 5.94
N VAL A 104 -2.80 -13.73 5.47
CA VAL A 104 -2.44 -12.62 6.35
C VAL A 104 -3.72 -11.92 6.82
N LEU A 105 -3.96 -11.94 8.13
CA LEU A 105 -5.18 -11.43 8.74
C LEU A 105 -5.10 -9.94 9.06
N ASP A 106 -3.91 -9.44 9.37
CA ASP A 106 -3.69 -8.02 9.65
C ASP A 106 -2.28 -7.56 9.29
N VAL A 107 -2.15 -6.26 9.05
CA VAL A 107 -0.91 -5.51 8.87
C VAL A 107 -1.02 -4.14 9.52
N VAL A 108 0.05 -3.70 10.18
CA VAL A 108 0.16 -2.36 10.79
C VAL A 108 1.51 -1.72 10.49
N PHE A 109 1.54 -0.40 10.35
CA PHE A 109 2.78 0.37 10.43
C PHE A 109 3.13 0.65 11.89
N ASN A 110 4.43 0.70 12.19
CA ASN A 110 4.88 1.31 13.44
C ASN A 110 4.74 2.85 13.38
N PRO A 111 4.82 3.57 14.52
CA PRO A 111 4.51 5.00 14.58
C PRO A 111 5.36 5.91 13.68
N ASP A 112 6.59 5.53 13.35
CA ASP A 112 7.45 6.28 12.43
C ASP A 112 7.30 5.86 10.95
N GLY A 113 6.46 4.85 10.67
CA GLY A 113 6.19 4.38 9.31
C GLY A 113 7.35 3.64 8.64
N SER A 114 8.45 3.39 9.35
CA SER A 114 9.62 2.70 8.81
C SER A 114 9.44 1.19 8.78
N ARG A 115 8.55 0.62 9.61
CA ARG A 115 8.35 -0.83 9.76
C ARG A 115 6.90 -1.22 9.60
N LEU A 116 6.71 -2.44 9.11
CA LEU A 116 5.43 -3.15 9.16
C LEU A 116 5.46 -4.26 10.21
N ALA A 117 4.29 -4.69 10.67
CA ALA A 117 4.10 -5.96 11.39
C ALA A 117 2.84 -6.63 10.83
N SER A 118 2.85 -7.95 10.72
CA SER A 118 1.70 -8.70 10.20
C SER A 118 1.39 -9.94 11.03
N ILE A 119 0.17 -10.45 10.91
CA ILE A 119 -0.26 -11.68 11.58
C ILE A 119 -0.86 -12.63 10.55
N ILE A 120 -0.49 -13.89 10.63
CA ILE A 120 -0.91 -14.95 9.71
C ILE A 120 -1.85 -15.94 10.39
N ALA A 121 -2.80 -16.50 9.65
CA ALA A 121 -3.60 -17.62 10.12
C ALA A 121 -2.66 -18.76 10.53
N ASN A 122 -2.93 -19.40 11.67
CA ASN A 122 -2.23 -20.59 12.18
C ASN A 122 -0.84 -20.42 12.83
N LYS A 123 -0.27 -19.20 12.98
CA LYS A 123 0.97 -18.96 13.77
C LYS A 123 0.94 -17.64 14.56
N ILE A 124 1.73 -17.59 15.65
CA ILE A 124 2.00 -16.42 16.52
C ILE A 124 2.33 -15.19 15.65
N VAL A 125 1.89 -14.00 16.09
CA VAL A 125 2.22 -12.67 15.54
C VAL A 125 3.63 -12.65 14.96
N GLN A 126 3.74 -12.54 13.63
CA GLN A 126 5.03 -12.46 12.97
C GLN A 126 5.37 -10.98 12.80
N VAL A 127 6.05 -10.41 13.79
CA VAL A 127 6.62 -9.04 13.68
C VAL A 127 7.82 -9.08 12.74
N ASN A 128 7.54 -9.15 11.45
CA ASN A 128 8.58 -8.95 10.45
C ASN A 128 8.84 -7.46 10.35
N CYS A 129 9.93 -6.99 10.97
CA CYS A 129 10.36 -5.60 10.85
C CYS A 129 10.88 -5.35 9.43
N TRP A 130 9.97 -5.07 8.50
CA TRP A 130 10.35 -4.72 7.13
C TRP A 130 10.63 -3.23 7.06
N ARG A 131 11.90 -2.83 6.88
CA ARG A 131 12.20 -1.46 6.49
C ARG A 131 11.78 -1.24 5.05
N THR A 132 11.09 -0.15 4.78
CA THR A 132 10.74 0.21 3.39
C THR A 132 11.99 0.49 2.55
N GLU A 133 13.03 1.02 3.20
CA GLU A 133 14.38 1.19 2.64
C GLU A 133 15.02 -0.15 2.27
N ASP A 134 14.82 -1.20 3.07
CA ASP A 134 15.38 -2.53 2.82
C ASP A 134 14.67 -3.23 1.65
N LEU A 135 13.38 -2.95 1.42
CA LEU A 135 12.62 -3.45 0.26
C LEU A 135 13.08 -2.80 -1.04
N ILE A 136 13.30 -1.48 -1.00
CA ILE A 136 13.92 -0.72 -2.09
C ILE A 136 15.36 -1.22 -2.33
N ALA A 137 16.15 -1.43 -1.27
CA ALA A 137 17.50 -1.97 -1.38
C ALA A 137 17.52 -3.40 -1.94
N GLU A 138 16.59 -4.27 -1.56
CA GLU A 138 16.48 -5.64 -2.08
C GLU A 138 16.06 -5.65 -3.56
N ALA A 139 15.12 -4.78 -3.95
CA ALA A 139 14.81 -4.55 -5.36
C ALA A 139 16.05 -4.04 -6.12
N PHE A 140 16.85 -3.18 -5.50
CA PHE A 140 18.09 -2.66 -6.07
C PHE A 140 19.24 -3.68 -6.14
N LYS A 141 19.28 -4.69 -5.27
CA LYS A 141 20.24 -5.82 -5.41
C LYS A 141 20.04 -6.61 -6.70
N ARG A 142 18.86 -6.51 -7.33
CA ARG A 142 18.54 -7.16 -8.60
C ARG A 142 18.85 -6.28 -9.81
N LEU A 143 19.24 -5.03 -9.60
CA LEU A 143 19.65 -4.17 -10.70
C LEU A 143 21.07 -4.53 -11.18
N PRO A 144 21.29 -4.61 -12.50
CA PRO A 144 22.62 -4.82 -13.06
C PRO A 144 23.49 -3.53 -13.06
N ARG A 145 22.89 -2.35 -12.81
CA ARG A 145 23.54 -1.03 -12.75
C ARG A 145 22.74 -0.08 -11.86
N ASN A 146 23.31 1.06 -11.43
CA ASN A 146 22.50 2.11 -10.79
C ASN A 146 21.42 2.63 -11.77
N LEU A 147 20.35 3.23 -11.25
CA LEU A 147 19.37 3.94 -12.08
C LEU A 147 19.98 5.26 -12.61
N THR A 148 19.56 5.68 -13.81
CA THR A 148 19.81 7.05 -14.32
C THR A 148 19.01 8.06 -13.52
N CYS A 149 19.32 9.36 -13.64
CA CYS A 149 18.48 10.41 -13.04
C CYS A 149 17.02 10.34 -13.51
N GLU A 150 16.78 10.04 -14.80
CA GLU A 150 15.43 9.93 -15.37
C GLU A 150 14.68 8.71 -14.82
N GLU A 151 15.31 7.54 -14.80
CA GLU A 151 14.73 6.32 -14.21
C GLU A 151 14.49 6.49 -12.71
N TRP A 152 15.33 7.25 -12.01
CA TRP A 152 15.13 7.56 -10.60
C TRP A 152 13.86 8.39 -10.39
N GLN A 153 13.70 9.48 -11.15
CA GLN A 153 12.50 10.30 -11.08
C GLN A 153 11.24 9.50 -11.46
N GLN A 154 11.34 8.65 -12.49
CA GLN A 154 10.25 7.81 -12.96
C GLN A 154 9.85 6.71 -11.95
N TYR A 155 10.82 6.02 -11.33
CA TYR A 155 10.55 4.83 -10.53
C TYR A 155 10.53 5.08 -9.03
N VAL A 156 11.27 6.07 -8.53
CA VAL A 156 11.41 6.39 -7.10
C VAL A 156 10.62 7.66 -6.75
N GLY A 157 10.54 8.63 -7.66
CA GLY A 157 9.80 9.88 -7.49
C GLY A 157 10.69 11.11 -7.25
N GLU A 158 10.17 12.29 -7.53
CA GLU A 158 10.90 13.57 -7.48
C GLU A 158 11.19 14.08 -6.07
N GLU A 159 10.48 13.56 -5.05
CA GLU A 159 10.61 14.00 -3.66
C GLU A 159 11.94 13.58 -3.01
N LEU A 160 12.67 12.66 -3.64
CA LEU A 160 13.94 12.14 -3.17
C LEU A 160 15.07 12.54 -4.12
N ALA A 161 16.05 13.27 -3.61
CA ALA A 161 17.25 13.63 -4.37
C ALA A 161 17.94 12.37 -4.92
N TYR A 162 18.42 12.45 -6.16
CA TYR A 162 19.17 11.38 -6.78
C TYR A 162 20.38 11.01 -5.92
N ARG A 163 20.54 9.72 -5.65
CA ARG A 163 21.75 9.18 -5.02
C ARG A 163 22.11 7.86 -5.67
N ALA A 164 23.40 7.63 -5.88
CA ALA A 164 23.88 6.30 -6.21
C ALA A 164 23.51 5.35 -5.07
N THR A 165 22.69 4.34 -5.37
CA THR A 165 22.14 3.42 -4.37
C THR A 165 23.02 2.20 -4.16
N CYS A 166 23.90 1.89 -5.10
CA CYS A 166 24.83 0.77 -5.03
C CYS A 166 26.25 1.26 -5.37
N PRO A 167 27.15 1.44 -4.38
CA PRO A 167 28.50 1.97 -4.62
C PRO A 167 29.38 1.05 -5.48
N ASN A 168 28.99 -0.22 -5.63
CA ASN A 168 29.72 -1.22 -6.43
C ASN A 168 29.14 -1.42 -7.84
N LEU A 169 28.02 -0.77 -8.18
CA LEU A 169 27.42 -0.88 -9.51
C LEU A 169 27.86 0.29 -10.39
N PRO A 170 28.00 0.09 -11.71
CA PRO A 170 28.26 1.18 -12.64
C PRO A 170 27.19 2.27 -12.50
N ILE A 171 27.63 3.52 -12.42
CA ILE A 171 26.75 4.69 -12.52
C ILE A 171 26.47 4.90 -14.01
N PRO A 172 25.20 4.87 -14.45
CA PRO A 172 24.86 5.21 -15.83
C PRO A 172 25.40 6.59 -16.18
N LYS A 173 25.83 6.76 -17.43
CA LYS A 173 26.01 8.11 -17.95
C LYS A 173 24.61 8.63 -18.23
N ASP A 174 24.19 9.63 -17.46
CA ASP A 174 23.00 10.41 -17.77
C ASP A 174 23.09 10.98 -19.19
#